data_AF-A0A930LE77-F1
#
_entry.id   AF-A0A930LE77-F1
#
_cell.length_a   1.000
_cell.length_b   1.000
_cell.length_c   1.000
_cell.angle_alpha   90.00
_cell.angle_beta   90.00
_cell.angle_gamma   90.00
#
_symmetry.space_group_name_H-M   'P 1'
#
loop_
_entity.id
_entity.type
_entity.pdbx_description
1 polymer ?
#
loop_
_entity_poly.entity_id
_entity_poly.type
_entity_poly.pdbx_seq_one_letter_code
_entity_poly.pdbx_strand_id
1 'polypeptide(L)'
;MPTPTKGPRLGGSPTHERHMLNNLSAQLFQHKRITTTLTKAKRLRPVAERFITFGKKGDLAARRRVLRSITDKSVVHELFTVIAPAMAERPGGYTRIIKIGNRKGDNAPMAVIELVMEPVATKGAVAEATKVAEKAAEAPKAEAAEGLPAGSHAPLESGEAPKGFEVKGNADSMKYHVPGSRWYSSTKAEIWFDSAESAEAAGYAPAGGAAAQKVSE
;
A
#
# COMPACT_ATOMS: atom_id res chain seq x y z
N MET A 1 -21.52 8.72 -23.66
CA MET A 1 -22.47 8.03 -22.75
C MET A 1 -21.72 6.89 -22.07
N PRO A 2 -22.12 6.43 -20.88
CA PRO A 2 -21.54 5.19 -20.33
C PRO A 2 -21.78 4.03 -21.31
N THR A 3 -20.98 2.98 -21.20
CA THR A 3 -21.08 1.82 -22.08
C THR A 3 -22.50 1.26 -22.05
N PRO A 4 -23.16 1.11 -23.23
CA PRO A 4 -24.52 0.61 -23.27
C PRO A 4 -24.58 -0.82 -22.72
N THR A 5 -25.70 -1.16 -22.06
CA THR A 5 -25.87 -2.53 -21.58
C THR A 5 -25.92 -3.54 -22.73
N LYS A 6 -25.28 -4.69 -22.51
CA LYS A 6 -25.55 -5.93 -23.23
C LYS A 6 -26.74 -6.62 -22.54
N GLY A 7 -27.77 -6.99 -23.30
CA GLY A 7 -28.98 -7.62 -22.79
C GLY A 7 -30.11 -6.65 -22.38
N PRO A 8 -31.15 -7.16 -21.70
CA PRO A 8 -32.35 -6.39 -21.36
C PRO A 8 -32.05 -5.12 -20.56
N ARG A 9 -32.84 -4.08 -20.84
CA ARG A 9 -32.77 -2.77 -20.18
C ARG A 9 -33.50 -2.80 -18.85
N LEU A 10 -33.03 -2.02 -17.87
CA LEU A 10 -33.75 -1.91 -16.60
C LEU A 10 -35.07 -1.15 -16.82
N GLY A 11 -36.19 -1.68 -16.31
CA GLY A 11 -37.51 -1.07 -16.51
C GLY A 11 -38.13 -1.34 -17.90
N GLY A 12 -37.56 -2.28 -18.67
CA GLY A 12 -38.15 -2.78 -19.92
C GLY A 12 -37.78 -1.99 -21.18
N SER A 13 -37.68 -0.66 -21.10
CA SER A 13 -37.35 0.19 -22.26
C SER A 13 -36.11 1.08 -22.04
N PRO A 14 -35.40 1.49 -23.11
CA PRO A 14 -34.25 2.39 -23.00
C PRO A 14 -34.60 3.78 -22.44
N THR A 15 -35.81 4.26 -22.72
CA THR A 15 -36.30 5.55 -22.22
C THR A 15 -36.55 5.46 -20.72
N HIS A 16 -37.23 4.41 -20.26
CA HIS A 16 -37.50 4.20 -18.84
C HIS A 16 -36.20 4.01 -18.04
N GLU A 17 -35.24 3.22 -18.55
CA GLU A 17 -33.94 3.07 -17.90
C GLU A 17 -33.25 4.42 -17.69
N ARG A 18 -33.27 5.29 -18.71
CA ARG A 18 -32.66 6.61 -18.63
C ARG A 18 -33.30 7.49 -17.55
N HIS A 19 -34.63 7.56 -17.51
CA HIS A 19 -35.35 8.33 -16.49
C HIS A 19 -35.12 7.76 -15.09
N MET A 20 -35.14 6.44 -14.94
CA MET A 20 -34.89 5.79 -13.66
C MET A 20 -33.48 6.09 -13.15
N LEU A 21 -32.45 6.03 -13.99
CA LEU A 21 -31.07 6.34 -13.60
C LEU A 21 -30.88 7.82 -13.26
N ASN A 22 -31.57 8.73 -13.96
CA ASN A 22 -31.56 10.15 -13.64
C ASN A 22 -32.20 10.42 -12.27
N ASN A 23 -33.36 9.82 -11.99
CA ASN A 23 -34.05 9.94 -10.70
C ASN A 23 -33.21 9.36 -9.56
N LEU A 24 -32.60 8.18 -9.75
CA LEU A 24 -31.69 7.59 -8.76
C LEU A 24 -30.44 8.45 -8.53
N SER A 25 -29.92 9.11 -9.56
CA SER A 25 -28.79 10.04 -9.41
C SER A 25 -29.20 11.26 -8.59
N ALA A 26 -30.38 11.81 -8.84
CA ALA A 26 -30.90 12.94 -8.08
C ALA A 26 -31.07 12.59 -6.60
N GLN A 27 -31.68 11.44 -6.31
CA GLN A 27 -31.82 10.92 -4.94
C GLN A 27 -30.48 10.67 -4.26
N LEU A 28 -29.49 10.12 -4.99
CA LEU A 28 -28.15 9.91 -4.46
C LEU A 28 -27.48 11.23 -4.07
N PHE A 29 -27.64 12.29 -4.86
CA PHE A 29 -27.05 13.59 -4.53
C PHE A 29 -27.78 14.25 -3.37
N GLN A 30 -29.11 14.17 -3.32
CA GLN A 30 -29.91 14.75 -2.24
C GLN A 30 -29.67 14.07 -0.88
N HIS A 31 -29.57 12.73 -0.86
CA HIS A 31 -29.46 11.98 0.40
C HIS A 31 -28.05 11.50 0.71
N LYS A 32 -27.10 11.64 -0.23
CA LYS A 32 -25.70 11.16 -0.17
C LYS A 32 -25.54 9.64 -0.07
N ARG A 33 -26.60 8.92 0.32
CA ARG A 33 -26.68 7.47 0.49
C ARG A 33 -28.09 6.98 0.18
N ILE A 34 -28.20 5.96 -0.67
CA ILE A 34 -29.49 5.33 -1.01
C ILE A 34 -29.38 3.81 -1.02
N THR A 35 -30.49 3.13 -0.75
CA THR A 35 -30.59 1.67 -0.77
C THR A 35 -31.38 1.23 -2.00
N THR A 36 -30.82 0.37 -2.83
CA THR A 36 -31.43 -0.09 -4.08
C THR A 36 -31.00 -1.53 -4.41
N THR A 37 -31.42 -2.08 -5.55
CA THR A 37 -30.94 -3.39 -5.98
C THR A 37 -29.49 -3.29 -6.46
N LEU A 38 -28.71 -4.36 -6.28
CA LEU A 38 -27.31 -4.42 -6.70
C LEU A 38 -27.13 -4.12 -8.20
N THR A 39 -28.08 -4.59 -9.01
CA THR A 39 -28.11 -4.32 -10.45
C THR A 39 -28.29 -2.84 -10.76
N LYS A 40 -29.25 -2.16 -10.11
CA LYS A 40 -29.47 -0.72 -10.26
C LYS A 40 -28.27 0.09 -9.77
N ALA A 41 -27.69 -0.28 -8.62
CA ALA A 41 -26.51 0.40 -8.07
C ALA A 41 -25.32 0.34 -9.04
N LYS A 42 -25.03 -0.84 -9.62
CA LYS A 42 -23.95 -1.00 -10.62
C LYS A 42 -24.17 -0.15 -11.88
N ARG A 43 -25.42 0.02 -12.32
CA ARG A 43 -25.78 0.88 -13.47
C ARG A 43 -25.71 2.37 -13.15
N LEU A 44 -26.02 2.73 -11.91
CA LEU A 44 -26.01 4.11 -11.44
C LEU A 44 -24.58 4.68 -11.38
N ARG A 45 -23.59 3.88 -10.96
CA ARG A 45 -22.19 4.30 -10.79
C ARG A 45 -21.63 5.14 -11.95
N PRO A 46 -21.58 4.66 -13.21
CA PRO A 46 -20.96 5.44 -14.28
C PRO A 46 -21.76 6.69 -14.65
N VAL A 47 -23.06 6.74 -14.33
CA VAL A 47 -23.90 7.93 -14.53
C VAL A 47 -23.58 8.97 -13.46
N ALA A 48 -23.61 8.57 -12.19
CA ALA A 48 -23.33 9.44 -11.05
C ALA A 48 -21.88 9.98 -11.08
N GLU A 49 -20.90 9.13 -11.34
CA GLU A 49 -19.49 9.54 -11.43
C GLU A 49 -19.27 10.59 -12.53
N ARG A 50 -19.97 10.47 -13.65
CA ARG A 50 -19.90 11.44 -14.75
C ARG A 50 -20.53 12.78 -14.37
N PHE A 51 -21.63 12.79 -13.63
CA PHE A 51 -22.22 14.03 -13.13
C PHE A 51 -21.31 14.74 -12.13
N ILE A 52 -20.67 14.00 -11.21
CA ILE A 52 -19.68 14.57 -10.28
C ILE A 52 -18.48 15.13 -11.05
N THR A 53 -18.03 14.43 -12.10
CA THR A 53 -16.96 14.92 -12.98
C THR A 53 -17.34 16.22 -13.68
N PHE A 54 -18.58 16.38 -14.13
CA PHE A 54 -19.08 17.66 -14.64
C PHE A 54 -19.17 18.73 -13.54
N GLY A 55 -19.58 18.35 -12.33
CA GLY A 55 -19.58 19.21 -11.14
C GLY A 55 -18.21 19.82 -10.88
N LYS A 56 -17.15 18.98 -10.90
CA LYS A 56 -15.76 19.39 -10.68
C LYS A 56 -15.24 20.38 -11.72
N LYS A 57 -15.74 20.34 -12.97
CA LYS A 57 -15.38 21.32 -14.00
C LYS A 57 -15.94 22.71 -13.71
N GLY A 58 -17.09 22.79 -13.04
CA GLY A 58 -17.68 24.05 -12.57
C GLY A 58 -18.25 24.99 -13.64
N ASP A 59 -18.05 24.73 -14.94
CA ASP A 59 -18.46 25.62 -16.03
C ASP A 59 -19.99 25.64 -16.28
N LEU A 60 -20.46 26.73 -16.90
CA LEU A 60 -21.87 26.91 -17.24
C LEU A 60 -22.36 25.86 -18.25
N ALA A 61 -21.47 25.36 -19.11
CA ALA A 61 -21.78 24.28 -20.03
C ALA A 61 -22.03 22.93 -19.32
N ALA A 62 -21.26 22.60 -18.26
CA ALA A 62 -21.50 21.44 -17.41
C ALA A 62 -22.83 21.56 -16.68
N ARG A 63 -23.13 22.72 -16.08
CA ARG A 63 -24.42 22.95 -15.40
C ARG A 63 -25.60 22.71 -16.35
N ARG A 64 -25.57 23.28 -17.56
CA ARG A 64 -26.59 23.03 -18.61
C ARG A 64 -26.65 21.56 -19.03
N ARG A 65 -25.51 20.85 -19.05
CA ARG A 65 -25.47 19.41 -19.38
C ARG A 65 -26.11 18.54 -18.30
N VAL A 66 -25.89 18.85 -17.02
CA VAL A 66 -26.53 18.15 -15.90
C VAL A 66 -28.04 18.43 -15.89
N LEU A 67 -28.45 19.68 -16.11
CA LEU A 67 -29.87 20.08 -16.16
C LEU A 67 -30.69 19.38 -17.26
N ARG A 68 -30.04 18.90 -18.34
CA ARG A 68 -30.71 18.07 -19.35
C ARG A 68 -31.11 16.68 -18.83
N SER A 69 -30.54 16.24 -17.72
CA SER A 69 -30.78 14.91 -17.13
C SER A 69 -31.49 15.00 -15.79
N ILE A 70 -31.04 15.88 -14.90
CA ILE A 70 -31.65 16.14 -13.59
C ILE A 70 -32.36 17.48 -13.67
N THR A 71 -33.69 17.46 -13.59
CA THR A 71 -34.53 18.66 -13.74
C THR A 71 -34.57 19.51 -12.47
N ASP A 72 -34.35 18.90 -11.31
CA ASP A 72 -34.39 19.60 -10.02
C ASP A 72 -33.16 20.50 -9.84
N LYS A 73 -33.41 21.81 -9.77
CA LYS A 73 -32.37 22.84 -9.62
C LYS A 73 -31.71 22.81 -8.24
N SER A 74 -32.42 22.38 -7.20
CA SER A 74 -31.88 22.30 -5.83
C SER A 74 -30.78 21.26 -5.74
N VAL A 75 -31.02 20.07 -6.30
CA VAL A 75 -30.05 18.98 -6.37
C VAL A 75 -28.86 19.36 -7.24
N VAL A 76 -29.09 20.03 -8.37
CA VAL A 76 -27.98 20.52 -9.21
C VAL A 76 -27.17 21.59 -8.47
N HIS A 77 -27.80 22.45 -7.67
CA HIS A 77 -27.08 23.41 -6.84
C HIS A 77 -26.17 22.67 -5.83
N GLU A 78 -26.71 21.73 -5.05
CA GLU A 78 -25.96 20.94 -4.07
C GLU A 78 -24.78 20.17 -4.70
N LEU A 79 -25.00 19.60 -5.89
CA LEU A 79 -23.96 18.90 -6.64
C LEU A 79 -22.73 19.80 -6.90
N PHE A 80 -22.94 21.06 -7.30
CA PHE A 80 -21.86 21.97 -7.67
C PHE A 80 -21.29 22.75 -6.48
N THR A 81 -22.06 22.98 -5.41
CA THR A 81 -21.60 23.78 -4.27
C THR A 81 -21.04 22.95 -3.12
N VAL A 82 -21.55 21.73 -2.90
CA VAL A 82 -21.17 20.90 -1.76
C VAL A 82 -20.41 19.66 -2.22
N ILE A 83 -20.99 18.86 -3.12
CA ILE A 83 -20.47 17.55 -3.47
C ILE A 83 -19.20 17.64 -4.32
N ALA A 84 -19.21 18.46 -5.38
CA ALA A 84 -18.08 18.57 -6.29
C ALA A 84 -16.82 19.14 -5.63
N PRO A 85 -16.88 20.21 -4.80
CA PRO A 85 -15.71 20.69 -4.07
C PRO A 85 -15.15 19.66 -3.09
N ALA A 86 -16.03 18.96 -2.35
CA ALA A 86 -15.61 17.91 -1.41
C ALA A 86 -14.85 16.75 -2.09
N MET A 87 -15.04 16.55 -3.39
CA MET A 87 -14.39 15.50 -4.18
C MET A 87 -13.37 16.03 -5.20
N ALA A 88 -12.93 17.29 -5.07
CA ALA A 88 -12.05 17.96 -6.02
C ALA A 88 -10.71 17.22 -6.20
N GLU A 89 -10.11 16.76 -5.10
CA GLU A 89 -8.79 16.11 -5.10
C GLU A 89 -8.83 14.64 -5.54
N ARG A 90 -10.01 13.99 -5.49
CA ARG A 90 -10.18 12.57 -5.79
C ARG A 90 -10.18 12.31 -7.30
N PRO A 91 -9.25 11.51 -7.87
CA PRO A 91 -9.16 11.27 -9.32
C PRO A 91 -10.12 10.17 -9.83
N GLY A 92 -11.34 10.09 -9.28
CA GLY A 92 -12.37 9.09 -9.66
C GLY A 92 -12.80 8.18 -8.50
N GLY A 93 -13.78 7.30 -8.75
CA GLY A 93 -14.33 6.43 -7.70
C GLY A 93 -15.08 7.20 -6.61
N TYR A 94 -15.97 8.09 -7.02
CA TYR A 94 -16.74 8.96 -6.13
C TYR A 94 -17.87 8.25 -5.37
N THR A 95 -18.23 7.04 -5.79
CA THR A 95 -19.32 6.25 -5.22
C THR A 95 -18.80 4.91 -4.71
N ARG A 96 -19.33 4.45 -3.58
CA ARG A 96 -19.07 3.13 -3.00
C ARG A 96 -20.37 2.32 -3.02
N ILE A 97 -20.28 1.04 -3.39
CA ILE A 97 -21.40 0.09 -3.29
C ILE A 97 -21.09 -0.91 -2.18
N ILE A 98 -21.97 -0.99 -1.20
CA ILE A 98 -21.94 -1.98 -0.14
C ILE A 98 -23.09 -2.94 -0.37
N LYS A 99 -22.78 -4.24 -0.51
CA LYS A 99 -23.83 -5.27 -0.64
C LYS A 99 -24.52 -5.43 0.70
N ILE A 100 -25.84 -5.53 0.68
CA ILE A 100 -26.64 -5.87 1.86
C ILE A 100 -27.42 -7.16 1.56
N GLY A 101 -28.06 -7.73 2.58
CA GLY A 101 -28.84 -8.96 2.45
C GLY A 101 -29.93 -8.87 1.38
N ASN A 102 -30.43 -10.02 0.96
CA ASN A 102 -31.47 -10.08 -0.07
C ASN A 102 -32.81 -9.57 0.46
N ARG A 103 -33.61 -8.97 -0.43
CA ARG A 103 -34.95 -8.49 -0.09
C ARG A 103 -35.91 -9.65 0.13
N LYS A 104 -36.70 -9.58 1.21
CA LYS A 104 -37.78 -10.53 1.49
C LYS A 104 -38.88 -10.41 0.43
N GLY A 105 -39.31 -11.54 -0.14
CA GLY A 105 -40.36 -11.62 -1.15
C GLY A 105 -39.83 -12.07 -2.51
N ASP A 106 -39.01 -11.24 -3.16
CA ASP A 106 -38.44 -11.53 -4.48
C ASP A 106 -36.99 -12.00 -4.45
N ASN A 107 -36.40 -12.13 -3.25
CA ASN A 107 -35.00 -12.52 -3.03
C ASN A 107 -33.99 -11.68 -3.83
N ALA A 108 -34.35 -10.44 -4.17
CA ALA A 108 -33.49 -9.59 -4.98
C ALA A 108 -32.24 -9.17 -4.17
N PRO A 109 -31.03 -9.25 -4.75
CA PRO A 109 -29.82 -8.81 -4.07
C PRO A 109 -29.82 -7.29 -3.93
N MET A 110 -29.78 -6.81 -2.69
CA MET A 110 -29.83 -5.39 -2.39
C MET A 110 -28.42 -4.83 -2.15
N ALA A 111 -28.27 -3.53 -2.34
CA ALA A 111 -27.03 -2.81 -2.10
C ALA A 111 -27.32 -1.36 -1.68
N VAL A 112 -26.46 -0.85 -0.81
CA VAL A 112 -26.38 0.57 -0.49
C VAL A 112 -25.34 1.20 -1.42
N ILE A 113 -25.71 2.29 -2.08
CA ILE A 113 -24.76 3.13 -2.82
C ILE A 113 -24.64 4.48 -2.13
N GLU A 114 -23.41 4.90 -1.85
CA GLU A 114 -23.09 6.11 -1.10
C GLU A 114 -21.97 6.91 -1.76
N LEU A 115 -21.95 8.21 -1.48
CA LEU A 115 -20.91 9.14 -1.89
C LEU A 115 -19.71 9.04 -0.94
N VAL A 116 -18.50 8.93 -1.49
CA VAL A 116 -17.26 8.89 -0.70
C VAL A 116 -16.80 10.33 -0.41
N MET A 117 -17.38 10.94 0.62
CA MET A 117 -17.04 12.30 1.06
C MET A 117 -15.83 12.37 1.99
N GLU A 118 -15.27 11.22 2.35
CA GLU A 118 -14.03 11.14 3.13
C GLU A 118 -12.87 11.74 2.33
N PRO A 119 -12.07 12.64 2.94
CA PRO A 119 -10.91 13.22 2.29
C PRO A 119 -9.92 12.12 1.89
N VAL A 120 -9.35 12.24 0.69
CA VAL A 120 -8.34 11.30 0.20
C VAL A 120 -7.01 11.68 0.84
N ALA A 121 -6.31 10.72 1.45
CA ALA A 121 -4.91 10.92 1.82
C ALA A 121 -4.13 11.35 0.57
N THR A 122 -3.54 12.54 0.61
CA THR A 122 -2.99 13.18 -0.58
C THR A 122 -1.94 12.28 -1.24
N LYS A 123 -1.91 12.29 -2.58
CA LYS A 123 -0.96 11.51 -3.38
C LYS A 123 0.50 11.80 -3.01
N GLY A 124 0.78 12.96 -2.39
CA GLY A 124 2.07 13.32 -1.81
C GLY A 124 2.47 12.44 -0.62
N ALA A 125 1.55 12.17 0.31
CA ALA A 125 1.80 11.28 1.45
C ALA A 125 1.98 9.82 1.01
N VAL A 126 1.27 9.39 -0.04
CA VAL A 126 1.44 8.03 -0.60
C VAL A 126 2.74 7.93 -1.42
N ALA A 127 3.12 8.99 -2.15
CA ALA A 127 4.38 9.05 -2.90
C ALA A 127 5.60 9.16 -1.97
N GLU A 128 5.50 9.90 -0.86
CA GLU A 128 6.51 9.88 0.21
C GLU A 128 6.56 8.52 0.87
N ALA A 129 5.43 7.89 1.21
CA ALA A 129 5.41 6.56 1.79
C ALA A 129 5.98 5.49 0.86
N THR A 130 5.72 5.55 -0.45
CA THR A 130 6.32 4.64 -1.43
C THR A 130 7.79 4.93 -1.65
N LYS A 131 8.22 6.20 -1.67
CA LYS A 131 9.66 6.55 -1.77
C LYS A 131 10.43 6.18 -0.50
N VAL A 132 9.80 6.27 0.68
CA VAL A 132 10.38 5.82 1.95
C VAL A 132 10.42 4.29 2.00
N ALA A 133 9.41 3.59 1.48
CA ALA A 133 9.41 2.13 1.37
C ALA A 133 10.41 1.62 0.31
N GLU A 134 10.58 2.32 -0.80
CA GLU A 134 11.55 1.99 -1.86
C GLU A 134 12.99 2.32 -1.40
N LYS A 135 13.19 3.43 -0.68
CA LYS A 135 14.47 3.77 -0.03
C LYS A 135 14.78 2.87 1.18
N ALA A 136 13.77 2.25 1.80
CA ALA A 136 13.95 1.19 2.80
C ALA A 136 14.16 -0.19 2.17
N ALA A 137 13.78 -0.38 0.90
CA ALA A 137 14.07 -1.59 0.12
C ALA A 137 15.41 -1.50 -0.66
N GLU A 138 15.95 -0.29 -0.86
CA GLU A 138 17.23 -0.01 -1.54
C GLU A 138 18.30 0.58 -0.59
N ALA A 139 18.08 0.51 0.73
CA ALA A 139 19.18 0.52 1.70
C ALA A 139 19.67 -0.94 1.83
N PRO A 140 20.98 -1.18 1.80
CA PRO A 140 21.55 -2.47 1.44
C PRO A 140 21.04 -3.57 2.37
N LYS A 141 20.60 -4.65 1.74
CA LYS A 141 20.46 -5.99 2.31
C LYS A 141 21.39 -6.16 3.53
N ALA A 142 20.80 -6.06 4.71
CA ALA A 142 21.26 -6.75 5.91
C ALA A 142 21.01 -8.27 5.77
N GLU A 143 21.34 -8.85 4.61
CA GLU A 143 21.55 -10.29 4.44
C GLU A 143 23.02 -10.58 4.78
N ALA A 144 23.38 -10.38 6.05
CA ALA A 144 24.65 -10.87 6.60
C ALA A 144 24.55 -11.18 8.10
N ALA A 145 23.34 -11.39 8.63
CA ALA A 145 23.11 -11.72 10.04
C ALA A 145 22.25 -12.97 10.27
N GLU A 146 21.70 -13.60 9.22
CA GLU A 146 21.09 -14.93 9.33
C GLU A 146 22.13 -16.00 9.01
N GLY A 147 22.94 -16.36 10.00
CA GLY A 147 23.89 -17.46 9.89
C GLY A 147 25.13 -17.34 10.77
N LEU A 148 25.36 -16.20 11.42
CA LEU A 148 26.51 -16.02 12.31
C LEU A 148 26.16 -16.38 13.76
N PRO A 149 27.05 -17.09 14.47
CA PRO A 149 26.86 -17.42 15.88
C PRO A 149 26.80 -16.17 16.77
N ALA A 150 26.15 -16.30 17.94
CA ALA A 150 26.04 -15.20 18.89
C ALA A 150 27.44 -14.69 19.30
N GLY A 151 27.66 -13.37 19.22
CA GLY A 151 28.98 -12.76 19.48
C GLY A 151 29.91 -12.68 18.26
N SER A 152 29.39 -12.93 17.05
CA SER A 152 30.15 -12.83 15.79
C SER A 152 29.66 -11.70 14.89
N HIS A 153 30.58 -11.14 14.10
CA HIS A 153 30.30 -10.10 13.11
C HIS A 153 31.02 -10.42 11.79
N ALA A 154 30.36 -10.18 10.65
CA ALA A 154 30.99 -10.30 9.35
C ALA A 154 32.07 -9.20 9.16
N PRO A 155 33.11 -9.40 8.35
CA PRO A 155 34.06 -8.34 8.02
C PRO A 155 33.34 -7.11 7.47
N LEU A 156 33.80 -5.91 7.83
CA LEU A 156 33.32 -4.69 7.19
C LEU A 156 33.72 -4.71 5.70
N GLU A 157 33.05 -3.93 4.86
CA GLU A 157 33.36 -3.84 3.42
C GLU A 157 34.84 -3.45 3.14
N SER A 158 35.53 -2.88 4.13
CA SER A 158 36.98 -2.58 4.11
C SER A 158 37.90 -3.75 4.51
N GLY A 159 37.36 -4.88 4.96
CA GLY A 159 38.13 -6.01 5.52
C GLY A 159 38.71 -5.77 6.91
N GLU A 160 38.35 -4.66 7.56
CA GLU A 160 38.83 -4.28 8.89
C GLU A 160 37.96 -4.83 10.02
N ALA A 161 38.55 -4.90 11.22
CA ALA A 161 37.92 -5.33 12.46
C ALA A 161 36.77 -4.38 12.86
N PRO A 162 35.55 -4.88 13.08
CA PRO A 162 34.50 -4.11 13.73
C PRO A 162 34.94 -3.68 15.15
N LYS A 163 34.54 -2.47 15.59
CA LYS A 163 34.89 -1.98 16.94
C LYS A 163 34.36 -2.94 18.01
N GLY A 164 35.26 -3.52 18.80
CA GLY A 164 34.96 -4.49 19.85
C GLY A 164 35.02 -5.97 19.42
N PHE A 165 35.37 -6.27 18.17
CA PHE A 165 35.58 -7.64 17.67
C PHE A 165 37.02 -7.82 17.23
N GLU A 166 37.87 -8.28 18.13
CA GLU A 166 39.32 -8.35 17.91
C GLU A 166 39.80 -9.77 17.55
N VAL A 167 38.96 -10.79 17.69
CA VAL A 167 39.35 -12.18 17.41
C VAL A 167 39.02 -12.53 15.96
N LYS A 168 40.03 -12.97 15.20
CA LYS A 168 39.87 -13.34 13.78
C LYS A 168 39.48 -14.82 13.65
N GLY A 169 38.33 -15.09 13.06
CA GLY A 169 37.86 -16.41 12.66
C GLY A 169 38.03 -16.68 11.17
N ASN A 170 38.39 -17.91 10.83
CA ASN A 170 38.37 -18.43 9.46
C ASN A 170 37.28 -19.50 9.36
N ALA A 171 36.27 -19.25 8.53
CA ALA A 171 35.08 -20.10 8.43
C ALA A 171 35.40 -21.44 7.77
N ASP A 172 36.31 -21.44 6.78
CA ASP A 172 36.72 -22.66 6.07
C ASP A 172 37.43 -23.69 6.96
N SER A 173 38.22 -23.22 7.94
CA SER A 173 39.05 -24.08 8.80
C SER A 173 38.52 -24.23 10.23
N MET A 174 37.42 -23.56 10.58
CA MET A 174 36.83 -23.53 11.92
C MET A 174 37.88 -23.19 13.00
N LYS A 175 38.78 -22.24 12.71
CA LYS A 175 39.87 -21.82 13.61
C LYS A 175 39.80 -20.34 13.92
N TYR A 176 40.13 -19.99 15.16
CA TYR A 176 40.24 -18.60 15.61
C TYR A 176 41.68 -18.19 15.95
N HIS A 177 41.94 -16.89 15.87
CA HIS A 177 43.20 -16.23 16.18
C HIS A 177 42.97 -15.01 17.08
N VAL A 178 43.61 -15.02 18.25
CA VAL A 178 43.59 -13.92 19.22
C VAL A 178 44.64 -12.87 18.83
N PRO A 179 44.39 -11.57 19.07
CA PRO A 179 45.40 -10.52 18.92
C PRO A 179 46.71 -10.88 19.64
N GLY A 180 47.84 -10.77 18.95
CA GLY A 180 49.16 -11.12 19.50
C GLY A 180 49.55 -12.60 19.36
N SER A 181 48.70 -13.45 18.79
CA SER A 181 49.10 -14.81 18.40
C SER A 181 50.00 -14.82 17.17
N ARG A 182 50.84 -15.86 17.02
CA ARG A 182 51.88 -16.00 15.97
C ARG A 182 51.39 -15.73 14.54
N TRP A 183 50.13 -16.03 14.25
CA TRP A 183 49.55 -15.95 12.90
C TRP A 183 48.49 -14.84 12.75
N TYR A 184 48.25 -14.04 13.79
CA TYR A 184 47.19 -13.04 13.81
C TYR A 184 47.32 -11.98 12.71
N SER A 185 48.54 -11.49 12.45
CA SER A 185 48.80 -10.45 11.44
C SER A 185 48.68 -10.97 10.01
N SER A 186 49.01 -12.24 9.77
CA SER A 186 48.96 -12.88 8.44
C SER A 186 47.57 -13.40 8.07
N THR A 187 46.70 -13.68 9.05
CA THR A 187 45.38 -14.24 8.79
C THR A 187 44.39 -13.17 8.34
N LYS A 188 43.71 -13.44 7.21
CA LYS A 188 42.52 -12.71 6.76
C LYS A 188 41.31 -13.27 7.51
N ALA A 189 40.56 -12.41 8.18
CA ALA A 189 39.37 -12.81 8.91
C ALA A 189 38.18 -12.92 7.96
N GLU A 190 37.48 -14.05 8.03
CA GLU A 190 36.20 -14.27 7.35
C GLU A 190 35.04 -14.03 8.32
N ILE A 191 35.30 -14.14 9.63
CA ILE A 191 34.39 -13.83 10.72
C ILE A 191 35.20 -13.14 11.82
N TRP A 192 34.62 -12.15 12.50
CA TRP A 192 35.20 -11.52 13.67
C TRP A 192 34.40 -11.90 14.92
N PHE A 193 35.08 -12.22 16.02
CA PHE A 193 34.47 -12.51 17.31
C PHE A 193 34.84 -11.44 18.34
N ASP A 194 33.92 -11.17 19.27
CA ASP A 194 34.13 -10.27 20.40
C ASP A 194 35.13 -10.84 21.42
N SER A 195 35.22 -12.16 21.53
CA SER A 195 36.09 -12.88 22.46
C SER A 195 36.44 -14.28 21.96
N ALA A 196 37.48 -14.88 22.56
CA ALA A 196 37.84 -16.28 22.31
C ALA A 196 36.74 -17.24 22.80
N GLU A 197 36.03 -16.89 23.87
CA GLU A 197 34.92 -17.68 24.42
C GLU A 197 33.75 -17.76 23.45
N SER A 198 33.43 -16.65 22.78
CA SER A 198 32.40 -16.62 21.73
C SER A 198 32.81 -17.42 20.49
N ALA A 199 34.10 -17.44 20.15
CA ALA A 199 34.61 -18.28 19.07
C ALA A 199 34.51 -19.78 19.41
N GLU A 200 34.83 -20.18 20.64
CA GLU A 200 34.68 -21.55 21.10
C GLU A 200 33.21 -21.98 21.21
N ALA A 201 32.33 -21.09 21.68
CA ALA A 201 30.88 -21.32 21.71
C ALA A 201 30.29 -21.48 20.29
N ALA A 202 30.91 -20.84 19.30
CA ALA A 202 30.61 -20.99 17.88
C ALA A 202 31.22 -22.27 17.25
N GLY A 203 31.98 -23.06 18.01
CA GLY A 203 32.62 -24.29 17.54
C GLY A 203 33.99 -24.11 16.86
N TYR A 204 34.62 -22.92 17.00
CA TYR A 204 35.94 -22.66 16.46
C TYR A 204 37.02 -23.11 17.43
N ALA A 205 38.06 -23.78 16.92
CA ALA A 205 39.20 -24.23 17.72
C ALA A 205 40.36 -23.22 17.68
N PRO A 206 41.19 -23.14 18.73
CA PRO A 206 42.38 -22.31 18.71
C PRO A 206 43.37 -22.79 17.64
N ALA A 207 43.76 -21.91 16.72
CA ALA A 207 44.77 -22.26 15.71
C ALA A 207 46.11 -22.62 16.39
N GLY A 208 46.60 -23.84 16.18
CA GLY A 208 47.84 -24.34 16.80
C GLY A 208 47.70 -24.82 18.25
N GLY A 209 46.47 -24.93 18.78
CA GLY A 209 46.20 -25.30 20.18
C GLY A 209 46.31 -24.12 21.15
N ALA A 210 45.83 -24.28 22.39
CA ALA A 210 45.75 -23.20 23.39
C ALA A 210 47.12 -22.55 23.70
N ALA A 211 48.23 -23.28 23.52
CA ALA A 211 49.58 -22.77 23.72
C ALA A 211 50.03 -21.77 22.64
N ALA A 212 49.50 -21.88 21.41
CA ALA A 212 49.87 -21.01 20.28
C ALA A 212 49.03 -19.72 20.22
N GLN A 213 47.95 -19.64 21.00
CA GLN A 213 47.11 -18.46 21.18
C GLN A 213 47.57 -17.56 22.33
N LYS A 214 48.61 -17.96 23.08
CA LYS A 214 49.21 -17.10 24.09
C LYS A 214 49.86 -15.90 23.39
N VAL A 215 49.49 -14.72 23.86
CA VAL A 215 50.14 -13.47 23.50
C VAL A 215 51.62 -13.63 23.82
N SER A 216 52.48 -13.56 22.81
CA SER A 216 53.92 -13.42 23.08
C SER A 216 54.10 -12.06 23.76
N GLU A 217 54.57 -12.05 25.02
CA GLU A 217 55.11 -10.84 25.66
C GLU A 217 56.22 -10.21 24.81
#